data_AF-A0A0T6AY09-F1
#
_entry.id   AF-A0A0T6AY09-F1
#
_cell.length_a   1.000
_cell.length_b   1.000
_cell.length_c   1.000
_cell.angle_alpha   90.00
_cell.angle_beta   90.00
_cell.angle_gamma   90.00
#
_symmetry.space_group_name_H-M   'P 1'
#
loop_
_entity.id
_entity.type
_entity.pdbx_description
1 polymer ?
#
loop_
_entity_poly.entity_id
_entity_poly.type
_entity_poly.pdbx_seq_one_letter_code
_entity_poly.pdbx_strand_id
1 'polypeptide(L)'
;MSEFAKKSNSENTNVTHEALKDLCTNNAVYFKEDNTENGQRLYTAFLAVNDNIEKIWVISARLKAIVSDYDFDENTPANGYRSFLGVIDSAVQYGIQLNRTVCLKRESVLFRKAFFTKEVESCAHLFASLSTCLSIAEIIKDNCPSGELFPNEKMSNEEQLTLLGHMGKVDQYCFYGRCLGFQVR
;
A
#
# COMPACT_ATOMS: atom_id res chain seq x y z
N MET A 1 -3.29 -23.59 -14.94
CA MET A 1 -2.09 -23.27 -14.13
C MET A 1 -2.47 -23.42 -12.66
N SER A 2 -1.79 -24.32 -11.95
CA SER A 2 -2.30 -25.09 -10.80
C SER A 2 -2.27 -24.33 -9.46
N GLU A 3 -3.09 -24.80 -8.50
CA GLU A 3 -3.15 -24.36 -7.09
C GLU A 3 -1.79 -24.07 -6.43
N PHE A 4 -0.73 -24.76 -6.86
CA PHE A 4 0.64 -24.52 -6.41
C PHE A 4 1.13 -23.10 -6.69
N ALA A 5 0.82 -22.51 -7.85
CA ALA A 5 1.20 -21.14 -8.18
C ALA A 5 0.39 -20.10 -7.39
N LYS A 6 -0.88 -20.38 -7.08
CA LYS A 6 -1.70 -19.53 -6.20
C LYS A 6 -1.19 -19.58 -4.76
N LYS A 7 -0.80 -20.76 -4.27
CA LYS A 7 -0.26 -20.96 -2.93
C LYS A 7 1.12 -20.32 -2.75
N SER A 8 2.04 -20.51 -3.69
CA SER A 8 3.37 -19.90 -3.65
C SER A 8 3.32 -18.37 -3.73
N ASN A 9 2.38 -17.80 -4.49
CA ASN A 9 2.24 -16.35 -4.61
C ASN A 9 1.60 -15.73 -3.35
N SER A 10 0.64 -16.44 -2.74
CA SER A 10 0.07 -16.07 -1.44
C SER A 10 1.13 -16.10 -0.32
N GLU A 11 1.91 -17.18 -0.24
CA GLU A 11 3.02 -17.32 0.72
C GLU A 11 4.09 -16.24 0.54
N ASN A 12 4.48 -15.92 -0.71
CA ASN A 12 5.45 -14.86 -0.98
C ASN A 12 4.89 -13.46 -0.60
N THR A 13 3.60 -13.22 -0.80
CA THR A 13 2.99 -11.93 -0.38
C THR A 13 2.91 -11.81 1.15
N ASN A 14 2.65 -12.91 1.87
CA ASN A 14 2.71 -12.93 3.34
C ASN A 14 4.10 -12.53 3.85
N VAL A 15 5.14 -13.14 3.27
CA VAL A 15 6.53 -12.92 3.66
C VAL A 15 6.97 -11.48 3.39
N THR A 16 6.53 -10.86 2.29
CA THR A 16 6.89 -9.46 1.97
C THR A 16 6.17 -8.46 2.88
N HIS A 17 4.91 -8.72 3.23
CA HIS A 17 4.15 -7.91 4.18
C HIS A 17 4.82 -7.89 5.56
N GLU A 18 5.10 -9.06 6.12
CA GLU A 18 5.76 -9.21 7.43
C GLU A 18 7.14 -8.55 7.42
N ALA A 19 7.92 -8.75 6.35
CA ALA A 19 9.23 -8.14 6.22
C ALA A 19 9.17 -6.59 6.26
N LEU A 20 8.20 -5.97 5.57
CA LEU A 20 8.04 -4.52 5.62
C LEU A 20 7.67 -4.06 7.04
N LYS A 21 6.72 -4.74 7.69
CA LYS A 21 6.26 -4.42 9.03
C LYS A 21 7.39 -4.51 10.07
N ASP A 22 8.21 -5.55 9.98
CA ASP A 22 9.36 -5.73 10.88
C ASP A 22 10.40 -4.63 10.68
N LEU A 23 10.71 -4.27 9.43
CA LEU A 23 11.66 -3.21 9.12
C LEU A 23 11.18 -1.84 9.60
N CYS A 24 9.91 -1.51 9.38
CA CYS A 24 9.32 -0.27 9.89
C CYS A 24 9.32 -0.23 11.41
N THR A 25 8.95 -1.33 12.07
CA THR A 25 8.98 -1.45 13.54
C THR A 25 10.40 -1.27 14.08
N ASN A 26 11.38 -1.92 13.46
CA ASN A 26 12.78 -1.82 13.85
C ASN A 26 13.32 -0.38 13.73
N ASN A 27 13.01 0.29 12.62
CA ASN A 27 13.37 1.69 12.43
C ASN A 27 12.63 2.62 13.42
N ALA A 28 11.33 2.39 13.66
CA ALA A 28 10.57 3.17 14.63
C ALA A 28 11.17 3.07 16.03
N VAL A 29 11.49 1.85 16.50
CA VAL A 29 12.14 1.64 17.80
C VAL A 29 13.47 2.40 17.89
N TYR A 30 14.27 2.40 16.82
CA TYR A 30 15.53 3.15 16.79
C TYR A 30 15.35 4.67 16.95
N PHE A 31 14.36 5.25 16.26
CA PHE A 31 14.12 6.71 16.30
C PHE A 31 13.20 7.16 17.45
N LYS A 32 12.65 6.24 18.23
CA LYS A 32 11.69 6.54 19.31
C LYS A 32 12.23 7.56 20.33
N GLU A 33 13.48 7.41 20.73
CA GLU A 33 14.14 8.27 21.72
C GLU A 33 14.88 9.47 21.09
N ASP A 34 14.82 9.62 19.76
CA ASP A 34 15.47 10.72 19.04
C ASP A 34 14.59 11.98 19.09
N ASN A 35 14.84 12.85 20.07
CA ASN A 35 14.08 14.08 20.31
C ASN A 35 14.32 15.19 19.26
N THR A 36 15.12 14.95 18.22
CA THR A 36 15.27 15.92 17.12
C THR A 36 14.00 15.93 16.25
N GLU A 37 13.70 17.07 15.63
CA GLU A 37 12.51 17.19 14.74
C GLU A 37 12.45 16.08 13.69
N ASN A 38 13.57 15.85 12.98
CA ASN A 38 13.66 14.81 11.96
C ASN A 38 13.56 13.38 12.53
N GLY A 39 14.01 13.15 13.78
CA GLY A 39 13.89 11.87 14.47
C GLY A 39 12.44 11.53 14.81
N GLN A 40 11.73 12.48 15.42
CA GLN A 40 10.30 12.34 15.73
C GLN A 40 9.43 12.16 14.47
N ARG A 41 9.75 12.89 13.41
CA ARG A 41 9.09 12.75 12.10
C ARG A 41 9.32 11.38 11.47
N LEU A 42 10.57 10.87 11.53
CA LEU A 42 10.89 9.52 11.09
C LEU A 42 10.12 8.47 11.89
N TYR A 43 10.12 8.57 13.22
CA TYR A 43 9.36 7.68 14.09
C TYR A 43 7.88 7.62 13.69
N THR A 44 7.25 8.78 13.56
CA THR A 44 5.84 8.91 13.19
C THR A 44 5.56 8.33 11.80
N ALA A 45 6.44 8.60 10.82
CA ALA A 45 6.29 8.10 9.46
C ALA A 45 6.42 6.57 9.38
N PHE A 46 7.31 5.94 10.15
CA PHE A 46 7.41 4.48 10.20
C PHE A 46 6.16 3.84 10.82
N LEU A 47 5.60 4.43 11.88
CA LEU A 47 4.33 3.98 12.44
C LEU A 47 3.19 4.12 11.44
N ALA A 48 3.12 5.23 10.72
CA ALA A 48 2.10 5.45 9.70
C ALA A 48 2.19 4.41 8.56
N VAL A 49 3.39 4.02 8.13
CA VAL A 49 3.54 2.91 7.15
C VAL A 49 3.01 1.60 7.74
N ASN A 50 3.36 1.27 9.00
CA ASN A 50 2.90 0.08 9.70
C ASN A 50 1.36 0.00 9.83
N ASP A 51 0.71 1.11 10.16
CA ASP A 51 -0.75 1.15 10.33
C ASP A 51 -1.48 0.97 9.00
N ASN A 52 -0.92 1.51 7.91
CA ASN A 52 -1.53 1.40 6.59
C ASN A 52 -1.27 0.06 5.93
N ILE A 53 -0.07 -0.54 6.12
CA ILE A 53 0.25 -1.83 5.50
C ILE A 53 -0.64 -2.97 6.05
N GLU A 54 -0.98 -2.93 7.34
CA GLU A 54 -1.92 -3.90 7.93
C GLU A 54 -3.31 -3.82 7.28
N LYS A 55 -3.82 -2.61 7.06
CA LYS A 55 -5.11 -2.38 6.38
C LYS A 55 -5.05 -2.85 4.93
N ILE A 56 -3.99 -2.45 4.22
CA ILE A 56 -3.76 -2.82 2.82
C ILE A 56 -3.72 -4.34 2.68
N TRP A 57 -3.03 -5.04 3.57
CA TRP A 57 -2.91 -6.49 3.55
C TRP A 57 -4.27 -7.19 3.63
N VAL A 58 -5.05 -6.83 4.64
CA VAL A 58 -6.37 -7.40 4.88
C VAL A 58 -7.31 -7.20 3.68
N ILE A 59 -7.35 -5.98 3.12
CA ILE A 59 -8.20 -5.68 1.97
C ILE A 59 -7.68 -6.38 0.70
N SER A 60 -6.37 -6.37 0.49
CA SER A 60 -5.73 -6.99 -0.69
C SER A 60 -5.97 -8.50 -0.72
N ALA A 61 -5.95 -9.18 0.43
CA ALA A 61 -6.25 -10.60 0.52
C ALA A 61 -7.70 -10.91 0.11
N ARG A 62 -8.67 -10.11 0.57
CA ARG A 62 -10.08 -10.22 0.14
C ARG A 62 -10.24 -9.97 -1.35
N LEU A 63 -9.57 -8.96 -1.88
CA LEU A 63 -9.64 -8.63 -3.29
C LEU A 63 -9.00 -9.74 -4.15
N LYS A 64 -7.82 -10.23 -3.77
CA LYS A 64 -7.12 -11.36 -4.43
C LYS A 64 -7.99 -12.61 -4.53
N ALA A 65 -8.90 -12.85 -3.58
CA ALA A 65 -9.79 -14.01 -3.61
C ALA A 65 -10.85 -13.94 -4.72
N ILE A 66 -11.22 -12.73 -5.17
CA ILE A 66 -12.32 -12.50 -6.11
C ILE A 66 -11.86 -11.96 -7.47
N VAL A 67 -10.59 -11.58 -7.64
CA VAL A 67 -10.13 -10.91 -8.87
C VAL A 67 -10.32 -11.72 -10.15
N SER A 68 -10.41 -13.05 -10.07
CA SER A 68 -10.69 -13.89 -11.24
C SER A 68 -12.09 -13.71 -11.79
N ASP A 69 -13.04 -13.29 -10.95
CA ASP A 69 -14.45 -13.14 -11.33
C ASP A 69 -14.67 -11.91 -12.21
N TYR A 70 -13.64 -11.07 -12.33
CA TYR A 70 -13.60 -9.85 -13.13
C TYR A 70 -12.67 -9.97 -14.35
N ASP A 71 -12.09 -11.15 -14.59
CA ASP A 71 -11.33 -11.40 -15.81
C ASP A 71 -12.24 -11.48 -17.03
N PHE A 72 -11.74 -11.09 -18.20
CA PHE A 72 -12.52 -11.16 -19.43
C PHE A 72 -12.82 -12.61 -19.82
N ASP A 73 -11.82 -13.49 -19.69
CA ASP A 73 -11.94 -14.94 -19.78
C ASP A 73 -10.74 -15.61 -19.08
N GLU A 74 -10.75 -16.94 -18.95
CA GLU A 74 -9.68 -17.71 -18.28
C GLU A 74 -8.29 -17.54 -18.92
N ASN A 75 -8.22 -17.17 -20.20
CA ASN A 75 -6.99 -16.96 -20.95
C ASN A 75 -6.57 -15.47 -20.99
N THR A 76 -7.45 -14.57 -20.54
CA THR A 76 -7.27 -13.12 -20.60
C THR A 76 -7.45 -12.50 -19.19
N PRO A 77 -6.49 -12.71 -18.27
CA PRO A 77 -6.56 -12.20 -16.90
C PRO A 77 -6.20 -10.71 -16.83
N ALA A 78 -7.06 -9.87 -17.40
CA ALA A 78 -6.84 -8.44 -17.54
C ALA A 78 -8.01 -7.65 -16.94
N ASN A 79 -7.84 -7.18 -15.70
CA ASN A 79 -8.81 -6.30 -15.05
C ASN A 79 -8.14 -5.25 -14.15
N GLY A 80 -8.93 -4.25 -13.76
CA GLY A 80 -8.46 -3.13 -12.93
C GLY A 80 -7.97 -3.55 -11.55
N TYR A 81 -8.60 -4.56 -10.92
CA TYR A 81 -8.19 -5.05 -9.61
C TYR A 81 -6.84 -5.77 -9.66
N ARG A 82 -6.57 -6.58 -10.68
CA ARG A 82 -5.25 -7.21 -10.88
C ARG A 82 -4.15 -6.16 -11.05
N SER A 83 -4.41 -5.14 -11.86
CA SER A 83 -3.46 -4.04 -12.07
C SER A 83 -3.20 -3.28 -10.76
N PHE A 84 -4.26 -3.02 -9.99
CA PHE A 84 -4.14 -2.32 -8.71
C PHE A 84 -3.40 -3.13 -7.65
N LEU A 85 -3.64 -4.44 -7.56
CA LEU A 85 -2.86 -5.35 -6.72
C LEU A 85 -1.37 -5.36 -7.11
N GLY A 86 -1.06 -5.31 -8.41
CA GLY A 86 0.32 -5.17 -8.88
C GLY A 86 0.98 -3.87 -8.39
N VAL A 87 0.26 -2.74 -8.41
CA VAL A 87 0.74 -1.46 -7.87
C VAL A 87 1.03 -1.58 -6.37
N ILE A 88 0.17 -2.27 -5.61
CA ILE A 88 0.38 -2.51 -4.17
C ILE A 88 1.64 -3.35 -3.95
N ASP A 89 1.81 -4.45 -4.69
CA ASP A 89 2.98 -5.30 -4.57
C ASP A 89 4.28 -4.51 -4.87
N SER A 90 4.30 -3.65 -5.89
CA SER A 90 5.42 -2.74 -6.16
C SER A 90 5.67 -1.74 -5.04
N ALA A 91 4.61 -1.18 -4.44
CA ALA A 91 4.74 -0.24 -3.32
C ALA A 91 5.34 -0.92 -2.08
N VAL A 92 4.96 -2.17 -1.79
CA VAL A 92 5.56 -2.98 -0.72
C VAL A 92 7.04 -3.19 -0.96
N GLN A 93 7.45 -3.57 -2.17
CA GLN A 93 8.87 -3.74 -2.51
C GLN A 93 9.67 -2.45 -2.35
N TYR A 94 9.12 -1.33 -2.83
CA TYR A 94 9.71 -0.01 -2.63
C TYR A 94 9.88 0.32 -1.13
N GLY A 95 8.84 0.11 -0.34
CA GLY A 95 8.86 0.29 1.11
C GLY A 95 9.94 -0.55 1.78
N ILE A 96 10.07 -1.83 1.42
CA ILE A 96 11.09 -2.74 1.95
C ILE A 96 12.49 -2.19 1.64
N GLN A 97 12.75 -1.81 0.38
CA GLN A 97 14.06 -1.35 -0.06
C GLN A 97 14.48 -0.05 0.63
N LEU A 98 13.53 0.90 0.77
CA LEU A 98 13.74 2.15 1.51
C LEU A 98 14.05 1.87 2.99
N ASN A 99 13.22 1.08 3.65
CA ASN A 99 13.39 0.78 5.07
C ASN A 99 14.68 0.02 5.36
N ARG A 100 15.06 -0.95 4.52
CA ARG A 100 16.37 -1.63 4.60
C ARG A 100 17.52 -0.64 4.48
N THR A 101 17.42 0.30 3.55
CA THR A 101 18.45 1.33 3.36
C THR A 101 18.61 2.20 4.60
N VAL A 102 17.50 2.57 5.26
CA VAL A 102 17.55 3.30 6.53
C VAL A 102 18.18 2.43 7.62
N CYS A 103 17.73 1.17 7.79
CA CYS A 103 18.29 0.25 8.80
C CYS A 103 19.81 0.14 8.70
N LEU A 104 20.35 -0.04 7.49
CA LEU A 104 21.79 -0.22 7.27
C LEU A 104 22.60 1.08 7.46
N LYS A 105 21.98 2.25 7.32
CA LYS A 105 22.70 3.54 7.28
C LYS A 105 22.48 4.41 8.52
N ARG A 106 21.44 4.17 9.32
CA ARG A 106 21.00 5.07 10.41
C ARG A 106 22.03 5.30 11.52
N GLU A 107 22.99 4.40 11.70
CA GLU A 107 24.10 4.52 12.66
C GLU A 107 25.34 5.20 12.05
N SER A 108 25.37 5.40 10.74
CA SER A 108 26.50 6.03 10.06
C SER A 108 26.56 7.53 10.39
N VAL A 109 27.77 8.04 10.62
CA VAL A 109 28.02 9.49 10.75
C VAL A 109 27.64 10.28 9.49
N LEU A 110 27.56 9.61 8.33
CA LEU A 110 27.13 10.20 7.06
C LEU A 110 25.62 10.06 6.82
N PHE A 111 24.85 9.59 7.81
CA PHE A 111 23.41 9.44 7.67
C PHE A 111 22.73 10.80 7.46
N ARG A 112 22.20 10.99 6.25
CA ARG A 112 21.49 12.21 5.87
C ARG A 112 20.07 12.19 6.44
N LYS A 113 19.93 12.38 7.75
CA LYS A 113 18.65 12.26 8.48
C LYS A 113 17.51 13.04 7.80
N ALA A 114 17.70 14.33 7.55
CA ALA A 114 16.69 15.18 6.91
C ALA A 114 16.30 14.74 5.47
N PHE A 115 17.21 14.07 4.75
CA PHE A 115 16.88 13.48 3.45
C PHE A 115 15.97 12.27 3.63
N PHE A 116 16.37 11.32 4.49
CA PHE A 116 15.58 10.12 4.75
C PHE A 116 14.23 10.42 5.39
N THR A 117 14.12 11.46 6.23
CA THR A 117 12.82 11.92 6.74
C THR A 117 11.84 12.18 5.60
N LYS A 118 12.25 12.93 4.57
CA LYS A 118 11.39 13.25 3.42
C LYS A 118 11.05 12.02 2.58
N GLU A 119 11.99 11.08 2.42
CA GLU A 119 11.76 9.84 1.69
C GLU A 119 10.72 8.96 2.41
N VAL A 120 10.87 8.79 3.73
CA VAL A 120 9.99 7.94 4.54
C VAL A 120 8.61 8.57 4.71
N GLU A 121 8.51 9.90 4.86
CA GLU A 121 7.22 10.60 4.85
C GLU A 121 6.49 10.42 3.52
N SER A 122 7.20 10.58 2.40
CA SER A 122 6.61 10.35 1.07
C SER A 122 6.13 8.91 0.91
N CYS A 123 6.89 7.95 1.44
CA CYS A 123 6.49 6.55 1.51
C CYS A 123 5.23 6.36 2.37
N ALA A 124 5.14 7.00 3.54
CA ALA A 124 3.96 6.94 4.39
C ALA A 124 2.71 7.51 3.69
N HIS A 125 2.84 8.63 2.98
CA HIS A 125 1.76 9.21 2.16
C HIS A 125 1.32 8.28 1.02
N LEU A 126 2.26 7.56 0.40
CA LEU A 126 1.95 6.54 -0.61
C LEU A 126 1.09 5.41 -0.02
N PHE A 127 1.50 4.83 1.12
CA PHE A 127 0.73 3.76 1.77
C PHE A 127 -0.64 4.25 2.26
N ALA A 128 -0.74 5.47 2.80
CA ALA A 128 -2.03 6.04 3.20
C ALA A 128 -2.99 6.21 2.00
N SER A 129 -2.46 6.68 0.86
CA SER A 129 -3.25 6.86 -0.37
C SER A 129 -3.67 5.52 -0.97
N LEU A 130 -2.78 4.53 -1.03
CA LEU A 130 -3.11 3.18 -1.48
C LEU A 130 -4.17 2.51 -0.59
N SER A 131 -4.05 2.67 0.73
CA SER A 131 -5.08 2.18 1.67
C SER A 131 -6.43 2.83 1.39
N THR A 132 -6.46 4.14 1.13
CA THR A 132 -7.70 4.86 0.79
C THR A 132 -8.29 4.36 -0.52
N CYS A 133 -7.47 4.17 -1.56
CA CYS A 133 -7.88 3.62 -2.84
C CYS A 133 -8.45 2.18 -2.71
N LEU A 134 -7.86 1.34 -1.86
CA LEU A 134 -8.40 0.01 -1.56
C LEU A 134 -9.76 0.08 -0.88
N SER A 135 -9.94 0.98 0.10
CA SER A 135 -11.25 1.18 0.73
C SER A 135 -12.31 1.67 -0.27
N ILE A 136 -11.93 2.54 -1.22
CA ILE A 136 -12.82 2.94 -2.32
C ILE A 136 -13.17 1.72 -3.18
N ALA A 137 -12.19 0.89 -3.53
CA ALA A 137 -12.41 -0.31 -4.34
C ALA A 137 -13.38 -1.30 -3.66
N GLU A 138 -13.30 -1.47 -2.33
CA GLU A 138 -14.26 -2.28 -1.57
C GLU A 138 -15.67 -1.69 -1.60
N ILE A 139 -15.83 -0.39 -1.36
CA ILE A 139 -17.15 0.27 -1.40
C ILE A 139 -17.79 0.10 -2.78
N ILE A 140 -17.02 0.32 -3.85
CA ILE A 140 -17.48 0.12 -5.23
C ILE A 140 -17.93 -1.33 -5.40
N LYS A 141 -17.07 -2.29 -5.06
CA LYS A 141 -17.32 -3.71 -5.24
C LYS A 141 -18.54 -4.20 -4.47
N ASP A 142 -18.75 -3.76 -3.23
CA ASP A 142 -19.91 -4.15 -2.43
C ASP A 142 -21.23 -3.55 -2.97
N ASN A 143 -21.13 -2.52 -3.81
CA ASN A 143 -22.26 -1.87 -4.48
C ASN A 143 -22.41 -2.26 -5.96
N CYS A 144 -21.53 -3.11 -6.50
CA CYS A 144 -21.63 -3.64 -7.85
C CYS A 144 -22.33 -5.00 -7.86
N PRO A 145 -23.19 -5.29 -8.85
CA PRO A 145 -23.60 -6.67 -9.13
C PRO A 145 -22.39 -7.56 -9.39
N SER A 146 -22.54 -8.85 -9.14
CA SER A 146 -21.46 -9.83 -9.36
C SER A 146 -21.00 -9.80 -10.82
N GLY A 147 -19.68 -9.63 -11.04
CA GLY A 147 -19.08 -9.56 -12.38
C GLY A 147 -19.14 -8.18 -13.05
N GLU A 148 -19.76 -7.17 -12.42
CA GLU A 148 -19.79 -5.80 -12.92
C GLU A 148 -18.74 -4.92 -12.22
N LEU A 149 -18.12 -4.01 -12.96
CA LEU A 149 -17.08 -3.09 -12.45
C LEU A 149 -17.62 -1.71 -12.03
N PHE A 150 -18.90 -1.45 -12.31
CA PHE A 150 -19.54 -0.17 -12.03
C PHE A 150 -20.81 -0.38 -11.22
N PRO A 151 -21.05 0.47 -10.20
CA PRO A 151 -22.25 0.37 -9.39
C PRO A 151 -23.46 0.81 -10.20
N ASN A 152 -24.58 0.12 -10.01
CA ASN A 152 -25.85 0.47 -10.63
C ASN A 152 -26.50 1.62 -9.82
N GLU A 153 -27.70 2.07 -10.20
CA GLU A 153 -28.46 3.10 -9.46
C GLU A 153 -28.81 2.74 -7.98
N LYS A 154 -28.30 1.62 -7.46
CA LYS A 154 -28.59 1.07 -6.13
C LYS A 154 -27.68 1.60 -5.02
N MET A 155 -26.58 2.30 -5.33
CA MET A 155 -25.69 2.86 -4.31
C MET A 155 -26.41 3.95 -3.52
N SER A 156 -26.44 3.83 -2.19
CA SER A 156 -27.11 4.81 -1.34
C SER A 156 -26.43 6.19 -1.39
N ASN A 157 -27.18 7.25 -1.10
CA ASN A 157 -26.62 8.61 -1.02
C ASN A 157 -25.48 8.71 0.02
N GLU A 158 -25.53 7.91 1.09
CA GLU A 158 -24.49 7.87 2.13
C GLU A 158 -23.19 7.22 1.62
N GLU A 159 -23.30 6.11 0.89
CA GLU A 159 -22.16 5.44 0.26
C GLU A 159 -21.53 6.31 -0.82
N GLN A 160 -22.35 7.00 -1.63
CA GLN A 160 -21.87 7.98 -2.61
C GLN A 160 -21.10 9.11 -1.93
N LEU A 161 -21.64 9.66 -0.83
CA LEU A 161 -20.98 10.72 -0.08
C LEU A 161 -19.66 10.22 0.55
N THR A 162 -19.65 8.99 1.08
CA THR A 162 -18.46 8.35 1.64
C THR A 162 -17.39 8.16 0.56
N LEU A 163 -17.80 7.68 -0.63
CA LEU A 163 -16.91 7.48 -1.77
C LEU A 163 -16.29 8.80 -2.23
N LEU A 164 -17.10 9.85 -2.41
CA LEU A 164 -16.60 11.20 -2.74
C LEU A 164 -15.65 11.73 -1.66
N GLY A 165 -15.99 11.52 -0.39
CA GLY A 165 -15.16 11.91 0.75
C GLY A 165 -13.82 11.19 0.77
N HIS A 166 -13.76 9.91 0.40
CA HIS A 166 -12.51 9.16 0.27
C HIS A 166 -11.70 9.61 -0.95
N MET A 167 -12.35 9.82 -2.10
CA MET A 167 -11.68 10.32 -3.30
C MET A 167 -10.99 11.67 -3.05
N GLY A 168 -11.61 12.56 -2.28
CA GLY A 168 -11.02 13.84 -1.88
C GLY A 168 -9.82 13.73 -0.92
N LYS A 169 -9.62 12.58 -0.26
CA LYS A 169 -8.50 12.32 0.66
C LYS A 169 -7.30 11.67 -0.01
N VAL A 170 -7.44 11.16 -1.23
CA VAL A 170 -6.34 10.55 -1.97
C VAL A 170 -5.34 11.64 -2.35
N ASP A 171 -4.15 11.60 -1.74
CA ASP A 171 -3.08 12.50 -2.11
C ASP A 171 -2.48 12.06 -3.46
N GLN A 172 -2.78 12.78 -4.52
CA GLN A 172 -2.27 12.46 -5.85
C GLN A 172 -0.75 12.66 -5.96
N TYR A 173 -0.16 13.50 -5.11
CA TYR A 173 1.27 13.80 -5.16
C TYR A 173 2.14 12.63 -4.72
N CYS A 174 1.59 11.65 -4.00
CA CYS A 174 2.34 10.46 -3.57
C CYS A 174 2.71 9.52 -4.74
N PHE A 175 2.13 9.70 -5.92
CA PHE A 175 2.49 8.98 -7.15
C PHE A 175 3.53 9.73 -8.00
N TYR A 176 3.90 10.95 -7.58
CA TYR A 176 4.87 11.81 -8.24
C TYR A 176 6.02 12.17 -7.28
N GLY A 177 7.03 12.90 -7.77
CA GLY A 177 8.13 13.37 -6.92
C GLY A 177 9.03 12.24 -6.40
N ARG A 178 9.16 12.09 -5.08
CA ARG A 178 10.12 11.15 -4.45
C ARG A 178 9.75 9.68 -4.66
N CYS A 179 8.46 9.39 -4.74
CA CYS A 179 7.96 8.06 -5.02
C CYS A 179 7.84 7.78 -6.53
N LEU A 180 8.29 8.69 -7.41
CA LEU A 180 8.10 8.55 -8.86
C LEU A 180 8.70 7.22 -9.38
N GLY A 181 7.87 6.50 -10.13
CA GLY A 181 8.25 5.26 -10.79
C GLY A 181 8.42 4.06 -9.86
N PHE A 182 7.87 4.08 -8.64
CA PHE A 182 7.92 2.91 -7.74
C PHE A 182 7.32 1.66 -8.38
N GLN A 183 6.33 1.83 -9.27
CA GLN A 183 5.63 0.74 -9.97
C GLN A 183 6.40 0.13 -11.15
N VAL A 184 7.53 0.72 -11.57
CA VAL A 184 8.33 0.27 -12.75
C VAL A 184 9.70 -0.27 -12.31
N ARG A 185 10.02 -0.22 -11.01
CA ARG A 185 11.31 -0.65 -10.46
C ARG A 185 11.35 -2.13 -10.10
#